data_AF-A0A544XXN7-F1
#
_entry.id   AF-A0A544XXN7-F1
#
_cell.length_a   1.000
_cell.length_b   1.000
_cell.length_c   1.000
_cell.angle_alpha   90.00
_cell.angle_beta   90.00
_cell.angle_gamma   90.00
#
_symmetry.space_group_name_H-M   'P 1'
#
loop_
_entity.id
_entity.type
_entity.pdbx_description
1 polymer ?
#
loop_
_entity_poly.entity_id
_entity_poly.type
_entity_poly.pdbx_seq_one_letter_code
_entity_poly.pdbx_strand_id
1 'polypeptide(L)'
;MTKDSHGVVLVTIRDFRDVAGLRKQLRDLGVPAVVDYVPAGKRCRGPRGSNVENIPRGLYTTPMNIPGEKEGWQMRIDTRLFEPGQTIVWTVTAMPDGGSSTSTILMNDPVTPCVLVPGETRDNVIKE
;
A
#
# COMPACT_ATOMS: atom_id res chain seq x y z
N MET A 1 -10.17 -11.41 -1.75
CA MET A 1 -10.55 -10.05 -2.21
C MET A 1 -11.75 -10.18 -3.13
N THR A 2 -12.61 -9.17 -3.16
CA THR A 2 -13.80 -9.14 -4.01
C THR A 2 -13.94 -7.77 -4.65
N LYS A 3 -14.52 -7.72 -5.85
CA LYS A 3 -14.94 -6.48 -6.50
C LYS A 3 -16.46 -6.50 -6.63
N ASP A 4 -17.12 -5.44 -6.20
CA ASP A 4 -18.56 -5.32 -6.37
C ASP A 4 -18.93 -4.81 -7.77
N SER A 5 -20.23 -4.84 -8.09
CA SER A 5 -20.78 -4.34 -9.36
C SER A 5 -20.56 -2.86 -9.59
N HIS A 6 -20.20 -2.11 -8.53
CA HIS A 6 -19.90 -0.69 -8.59
C HIS A 6 -18.40 -0.43 -8.75
N GLY A 7 -17.57 -1.45 -8.93
CA GLY A 7 -16.14 -1.28 -9.16
C GLY A 7 -15.32 -1.00 -7.90
N VAL A 8 -15.93 -1.14 -6.71
CA VAL A 8 -15.21 -1.04 -5.44
C VAL A 8 -14.63 -2.40 -5.08
N VAL A 9 -13.33 -2.42 -4.81
CA VAL A 9 -12.58 -3.60 -4.40
C VAL A 9 -12.45 -3.60 -2.88
N LEU A 10 -12.93 -4.67 -2.24
CA LEU A 10 -12.58 -4.97 -0.85
C LEU A 10 -11.28 -5.77 -0.83
N VAL A 11 -10.21 -5.09 -0.41
CA VAL A 11 -8.91 -5.72 -0.22
C VAL A 11 -8.82 -6.26 1.20
N THR A 12 -8.34 -7.50 1.32
CA THR A 12 -8.02 -8.15 2.59
C THR A 12 -6.62 -8.75 2.51
N ILE A 13 -5.76 -8.42 3.48
CA ILE A 13 -4.41 -8.96 3.60
C ILE A 13 -4.36 -9.74 4.92
N ARG A 14 -3.97 -11.01 4.84
CA ARG A 14 -3.75 -11.87 6.01
C ARG A 14 -2.32 -12.38 6.11
N ASP A 15 -1.62 -12.45 4.98
CA ASP A 15 -0.20 -12.75 4.92
C ASP A 15 0.54 -11.57 4.28
N PHE A 16 1.26 -10.82 5.11
CA PHE A 16 2.03 -9.65 4.70
C PHE A 16 3.30 -10.02 3.93
N ARG A 17 3.66 -11.30 3.89
CA ARG A 17 4.83 -11.81 3.17
C ARG A 17 4.46 -12.29 1.75
N ASP A 18 3.19 -12.64 1.50
CA ASP A 18 2.70 -12.99 0.16
C ASP A 18 2.39 -11.77 -0.71
N VAL A 19 3.41 -10.95 -0.97
CA VAL A 19 3.26 -9.78 -1.84
C VAL A 19 3.03 -10.18 -3.30
N ALA A 20 3.54 -11.32 -3.74
CA ALA A 20 3.32 -11.80 -5.11
C ALA A 20 1.84 -12.15 -5.35
N GLY A 21 1.21 -12.90 -4.43
CA GLY A 21 -0.20 -13.24 -4.47
C GLY A 21 -1.09 -11.99 -4.35
N LEU A 22 -0.76 -11.09 -3.42
CA LEU A 22 -1.46 -9.80 -3.27
C LEU A 22 -1.43 -8.96 -4.55
N ARG A 23 -0.25 -8.80 -5.17
CA ARG A 23 -0.11 -8.07 -6.45
C ARG A 23 -0.90 -8.72 -7.57
N LYS A 24 -0.91 -10.06 -7.62
CA LYS A 24 -1.70 -10.80 -8.60
C LYS A 24 -3.19 -10.53 -8.42
N GLN A 25 -3.70 -10.64 -7.20
CA GLN A 25 -5.13 -10.43 -6.92
C GLN A 25 -5.59 -8.99 -7.24
N LEU A 26 -4.78 -7.98 -6.89
CA LEU A 26 -5.09 -6.58 -7.21
C LEU A 26 -5.15 -6.35 -8.73
N ARG A 27 -4.18 -6.89 -9.47
CA ARG A 27 -4.15 -6.80 -10.94
C ARG A 27 -5.34 -7.50 -11.57
N ASP A 28 -5.68 -8.70 -11.11
CA ASP A 28 -6.81 -9.48 -11.63
C ASP A 28 -8.16 -8.75 -11.41
N LEU A 29 -8.24 -7.87 -10.41
CA LEU A 29 -9.40 -7.01 -10.13
C LEU A 29 -9.34 -5.63 -10.79
N GLY A 30 -8.28 -5.36 -11.57
CA GLY A 30 -8.08 -4.10 -12.29
C GLY A 30 -7.76 -2.92 -11.38
N VAL A 31 -7.13 -3.15 -10.23
CA VAL A 31 -6.63 -2.07 -9.37
C VAL A 31 -5.24 -1.63 -9.85
N PRO A 32 -5.03 -0.35 -10.22
CA PRO A 32 -3.71 0.18 -10.49
C PRO A 32 -2.91 0.27 -9.19
N ALA A 33 -2.11 -0.76 -8.91
CA ALA A 33 -1.35 -0.84 -7.68
C ALA A 33 0.03 -1.48 -7.86
N VAL A 34 1.01 -0.87 -7.21
CA VAL A 34 2.31 -1.47 -6.89
C VAL A 34 2.28 -1.84 -5.41
N VAL A 35 2.70 -3.05 -5.08
CA VAL A 35 2.84 -3.48 -3.70
C VAL A 35 4.29 -3.83 -3.42
N ASP A 36 4.83 -3.23 -2.38
CA ASP A 36 6.21 -3.42 -1.95
C ASP A 36 6.24 -4.05 -0.56
N TYR A 37 6.98 -5.15 -0.45
CA TYR A 37 7.39 -5.66 0.86
C TYR A 37 8.63 -4.90 1.31
N VAL A 38 8.56 -4.29 2.49
CA VAL A 38 9.70 -3.62 3.12
C VAL A 38 9.96 -4.29 4.46
N PRO A 39 11.13 -4.92 4.67
CA PRO A 39 11.49 -5.47 5.98
C PRO A 39 11.55 -4.39 7.06
N ALA A 40 11.29 -4.79 8.32
CA ALA A 40 11.42 -3.88 9.45
C ALA A 40 12.81 -3.19 9.48
N GLY A 41 12.83 -1.89 9.77
CA GLY A 41 14.05 -1.08 9.77
C GLY A 41 14.58 -0.69 8.38
N LYS A 42 13.84 -0.97 7.30
CA LYS A 42 14.14 -0.51 5.94
C LYS A 42 13.05 0.45 5.44
N ARG A 43 13.35 1.14 4.35
CA ARG A 43 12.41 1.91 3.54
C ARG A 43 12.74 1.77 2.06
N CYS A 44 11.79 2.10 1.18
CA CYS A 44 12.12 2.31 -0.22
C CYS A 44 12.78 3.69 -0.40
N ARG A 45 13.86 3.75 -1.18
CA ARG A 45 14.48 5.01 -1.60
C ARG A 45 13.45 5.85 -2.35
N GLY A 46 13.32 7.12 -1.96
CA GLY A 46 12.48 8.10 -2.64
C GLY A 46 13.30 9.08 -3.48
N PRO A 47 12.65 9.90 -4.33
CA PRO A 47 11.25 9.73 -4.76
C PRO A 47 11.10 8.52 -5.69
N ARG A 48 9.90 7.91 -5.73
CA ARG A 48 9.58 6.78 -6.62
C ARG A 48 8.64 7.14 -7.76
N GLY A 49 8.11 8.34 -7.73
CA GLY A 49 7.10 8.87 -8.63
C GLY A 49 6.65 10.22 -8.09
N SER A 50 5.73 10.85 -8.80
CA SER A 50 5.14 12.12 -8.37
C SER A 50 3.93 11.83 -7.49
N ASN A 51 3.92 12.31 -6.25
CA ASN A 51 2.77 12.17 -5.36
C ASN A 51 1.55 12.90 -5.93
N VAL A 52 0.37 12.32 -5.75
CA VAL A 52 -0.91 13.01 -5.97
C VAL A 52 -1.36 13.59 -4.64
N GLU A 53 -1.39 14.92 -4.53
CA GLU A 53 -1.76 15.61 -3.29
C GLU A 53 -3.28 15.68 -3.11
N ASN A 54 -4.01 15.94 -4.19
CA ASN A 54 -5.47 16.05 -4.18
C ASN A 54 -6.11 14.69 -4.45
N ILE A 55 -6.11 13.82 -3.45
CA ILE A 55 -6.69 12.49 -3.54
C ILE A 55 -8.23 12.58 -3.57
N PRO A 56 -8.90 12.01 -4.59
CA PRO A 56 -10.36 11.99 -4.64
C PRO A 56 -10.96 11.34 -3.39
N ARG A 57 -11.95 12.01 -2.78
CA ARG A 57 -12.64 11.48 -1.61
C ARG A 57 -13.30 10.14 -1.96
N GLY A 58 -12.99 9.11 -1.19
CA GLY A 58 -13.54 7.77 -1.40
C GLY A 58 -12.73 6.88 -2.35
N LEU A 59 -11.63 7.37 -2.94
CA LEU A 59 -10.73 6.54 -3.74
C LEU A 59 -10.28 5.30 -2.96
N TYR A 60 -9.91 5.50 -1.70
CA TYR A 60 -9.65 4.40 -0.78
C TYR A 60 -10.03 4.76 0.65
N THR A 61 -10.24 3.74 1.48
CA THR A 61 -10.32 3.89 2.94
C THR A 61 -8.95 3.67 3.56
N THR A 62 -8.66 4.35 4.68
CA THR A 62 -7.50 4.01 5.50
C THR A 62 -7.54 2.51 5.83
N PRO A 63 -6.41 1.78 5.68
CA PRO A 63 -6.33 0.40 6.14
C PRO A 63 -6.79 0.30 7.59
N MET A 64 -7.52 -0.77 7.91
CA MET A 64 -7.95 -1.08 9.27
C MET A 64 -7.81 -2.59 9.54
N ASN A 65 -7.72 -2.97 10.81
CA ASN A 65 -7.74 -4.38 11.19
C ASN A 65 -9.07 -5.03 10.76
N ILE A 66 -9.00 -6.28 10.33
CA ILE A 66 -10.20 -7.08 10.10
C ILE A 66 -10.80 -7.41 11.49
N PRO A 67 -12.10 -7.13 11.72
CA PRO A 67 -12.75 -7.45 12.99
C PRO A 67 -12.56 -8.93 13.36
N GLY A 68 -12.05 -9.18 14.58
CA GLY A 68 -11.81 -10.53 15.08
C GLY A 68 -10.50 -11.17 14.61
N GLU A 69 -9.68 -10.50 13.78
CA GLU A 69 -8.37 -10.97 13.38
C GLU A 69 -7.25 -10.16 14.05
N LYS A 70 -6.18 -10.84 14.49
CA LYS A 70 -5.05 -10.21 15.20
C LYS A 70 -4.12 -9.44 14.27
N GLU A 71 -3.94 -9.95 13.05
CA GLU A 71 -2.87 -9.49 12.13
C GLU A 71 -3.41 -9.12 10.74
N GLY A 72 -4.69 -9.40 10.46
CA GLY A 72 -5.31 -9.16 9.17
C GLY A 72 -5.76 -7.71 8.98
N TRP A 73 -5.55 -7.16 7.77
CA TRP A 73 -5.97 -5.82 7.40
C TRP A 73 -6.98 -5.84 6.25
N GLN A 74 -7.85 -4.83 6.24
CA GLN A 74 -8.77 -4.58 5.15
C GLN A 74 -8.80 -3.10 4.74
N MET A 75 -9.08 -2.87 3.47
CA MET A 75 -9.38 -1.54 2.93
C MET A 75 -10.29 -1.65 1.71
N ARG A 76 -10.99 -0.56 1.39
CA ARG A 76 -11.77 -0.43 0.15
C ARG A 76 -11.00 0.44 -0.84
N ILE A 77 -11.08 0.12 -2.12
CA ILE A 77 -10.54 0.91 -3.23
C ILE A 77 -11.60 1.05 -4.32
N ASP A 78 -12.00 2.27 -4.67
CA ASP A 78 -12.91 2.52 -5.80
C ASP A 78 -12.11 2.72 -7.09
N THR A 79 -12.11 1.70 -7.95
CA THR A 79 -11.29 1.71 -9.19
C THR A 79 -11.74 2.74 -10.22
N ARG A 80 -12.93 3.33 -10.08
CA ARG A 80 -13.46 4.33 -11.03
C ARG A 80 -12.96 5.74 -10.76
N LEU A 81 -12.38 5.97 -9.58
CA LEU A 81 -11.89 7.28 -9.15
C LEU A 81 -10.42 7.52 -9.48
N PHE A 82 -9.76 6.57 -10.15
CA PHE A 82 -8.41 6.76 -10.66
C PHE A 82 -8.45 7.61 -11.92
N GLU A 83 -7.60 8.64 -11.97
CA GLU A 83 -7.26 9.27 -13.24
C GLU A 83 -6.31 8.37 -14.06
N PRO A 84 -6.31 8.48 -15.40
CA PRO A 84 -5.36 7.77 -16.23
C PRO A 84 -3.91 8.03 -15.80
N GLY A 85 -3.14 6.95 -15.62
CA GLY A 85 -1.74 7.03 -15.18
C GLY A 85 -1.55 7.25 -13.68
N GLN A 86 -2.58 7.04 -12.85
CA GLN A 86 -2.43 6.98 -11.40
C GLN A 86 -2.29 5.54 -10.89
N THR A 87 -1.42 5.35 -9.91
CA THR A 87 -1.13 4.06 -9.29
C THR A 87 -1.03 4.22 -7.77
N ILE A 88 -1.68 3.33 -7.01
CA ILE A 88 -1.46 3.21 -5.57
C ILE A 88 -0.12 2.49 -5.33
N VAL A 89 0.78 3.12 -4.59
CA VAL A 89 1.95 2.48 -4.00
C VAL A 89 1.61 2.04 -2.59
N TRP A 90 1.49 0.74 -2.41
CA TRP A 90 1.17 0.13 -1.13
C TRP A 90 2.41 -0.54 -0.54
N THR A 91 2.92 0.00 0.56
CA THR A 91 4.03 -0.62 1.28
C THR A 91 3.48 -1.45 2.44
N VAL A 92 3.98 -2.67 2.59
CA VAL A 92 3.65 -3.58 3.68
C VAL A 92 4.92 -4.07 4.38
N THR A 93 4.86 -4.13 5.71
CA THR A 93 5.96 -4.58 6.57
C THR A 93 5.41 -5.54 7.61
N ALA A 94 5.99 -6.75 7.68
CA ALA A 94 5.77 -7.65 8.81
C ALA A 94 6.76 -7.30 9.93
N MET A 95 6.25 -7.19 11.16
CA MET A 95 7.05 -6.86 12.34
C MET A 95 7.49 -8.13 13.09
N PRO A 96 8.65 -8.14 13.76
CA PRO A 96 9.15 -9.32 14.47
C PRO A 96 8.28 -9.79 15.63
N ASP A 97 7.48 -8.91 16.22
CA ASP A 97 6.55 -9.18 17.32
C ASP A 97 5.21 -9.81 16.87
N GLY A 98 5.09 -10.12 15.57
CA GLY A 98 3.85 -10.61 14.96
C GLY A 98 2.91 -9.49 14.51
N GLY A 99 3.27 -8.22 14.70
CA GLY A 99 2.51 -7.09 14.15
C GLY A 99 2.74 -6.89 12.65
N SER A 100 2.03 -5.92 12.08
CA SER A 100 2.27 -5.44 10.73
C SER A 100 2.10 -3.92 10.64
N SER A 101 2.78 -3.32 9.67
CA SER A 101 2.65 -1.90 9.33
C SER A 101 2.39 -1.75 7.84
N THR A 102 1.67 -0.70 7.47
CA THR A 102 1.37 -0.43 6.09
C THR A 102 1.23 1.06 5.79
N SER A 103 1.56 1.47 4.57
CA SER A 103 1.35 2.83 4.06
C SER A 103 0.80 2.81 2.65
N THR A 104 -0.16 3.69 2.36
CA THR A 104 -0.80 3.83 1.05
C THR A 104 -0.53 5.22 0.51
N ILE A 105 0.06 5.32 -0.68
CA ILE A 105 0.34 6.60 -1.36
C ILE A 105 -0.21 6.52 -2.78
N LEU A 106 -0.94 7.53 -3.23
CA LEU A 106 -1.31 7.67 -4.63
C LEU A 106 -0.20 8.42 -5.38
N MET A 107 0.30 7.84 -6.47
CA MET A 107 1.33 8.45 -7.31
C MET A 107 0.89 8.49 -8.77
N ASN A 108 1.42 9.45 -9.53
CA ASN A 108 1.38 9.41 -10.98
C ASN A 108 2.50 8.50 -11.49
N ASP A 109 2.17 7.71 -12.51
CA ASP A 109 3.10 6.89 -13.25
C ASP A 109 4.13 7.75 -14.01
N PRO A 110 5.34 7.21 -14.27
CA PRO A 110 5.80 5.88 -13.86
C PRO A 110 6.21 5.83 -12.37
N VAL A 111 5.88 4.72 -11.70
CA VAL A 111 6.41 4.40 -10.37
C VAL A 111 7.65 3.50 -10.50
N THR A 112 8.80 3.96 -10.02
CA THR A 112 10.04 3.17 -10.03
C THR A 112 10.00 2.02 -9.01
N PRO A 113 10.71 0.90 -9.24
CA PRO A 113 10.80 -0.20 -8.27
C PRO A 113 11.33 0.23 -6.89
N CYS A 114 10.97 -0.52 -5.84
CA CYS A 114 11.48 -0.28 -4.50
C CYS A 114 12.95 -0.73 -4.40
N VAL A 115 13.86 0.23 -4.24
CA VAL A 115 15.23 -0.03 -3.82
C VAL A 115 15.31 0.13 -2.31
N LEU A 116 15.55 -0.97 -1.60
CA LEU A 116 15.62 -0.98 -0.14
C LEU A 116 16.86 -0.20 0.35
N VAL A 117 16.63 0.73 1.27
CA VAL A 117 17.67 1.46 2.01
C VAL A 117 17.37 1.37 3.52
N PRO A 118 18.35 1.61 4.41
CA PRO A 118 18.08 1.76 5.83
C PRO A 118 16.93 2.75 6.08
N GLY A 119 16.00 2.39 6.97
CA GLY A 119 15.00 3.32 7.47
C GLY A 119 15.67 4.39 8.33
N GLU A 120 15.12 5.60 8.33
CA GLU A 120 15.58 6.62 9.28
C GLU A 120 15.22 6.15 10.69
N THR A 121 16.22 5.90 11.53
CA THR A 121 16.01 5.78 12.96
C THR A 121 15.61 7.17 13.49
N ARG A 122 14.68 7.21 14.44
CA ARG A 122 14.21 8.45 15.11
C ARG A 122 15.34 9.25 15.79
N ASP A 123 16.58 8.77 15.80
CA ASP A 123 17.75 9.42 16.39
C ASP A 123 18.33 10.58 15.56
N ASN A 124 17.88 10.78 14.31
CA ASN A 124 18.40 11.85 13.43
C ASN A 124 17.48 13.08 13.28
N VAL A 125 16.43 13.22 14.09
CA VAL A 125 15.47 14.36 14.00
C VAL A 125 15.86 15.54 14.92
N ILE A 126 17.12 15.63 15.38
CA ILE A 126 17.62 16.85 16.04
C ILE A 126 18.95 17.28 15.42
N LYS A 127 18.86 17.90 14.25
CA LYS A 127 19.72 19.03 13.86
C LYS A 127 18.90 19.94 12.96
N GLU A 128 18.35 20.99 13.56
CA GLU A 128 18.63 22.40 13.25
C GLU A 128 18.08 23.29 14.37
#